data_AF-A0A7Y5EF01-F1
#
_entry.id   AF-A0A7Y5EF01-F1
#
_cell.length_a   1.000
_cell.length_b   1.000
_cell.length_c   1.000
_cell.angle_alpha   90.00
_cell.angle_beta   90.00
_cell.angle_gamma   90.00
#
_symmetry.space_group_name_H-M   'P 1'
#
loop_
_entity.id
_entity.type
_entity.pdbx_description
1 polymer ?
#
loop_
_entity_poly.entity_id
_entity_poly.type
_entity_poly.pdbx_seq_one_letter_code
_entity_poly.pdbx_strand_id
1 'polypeptide(L)'
;GEAMGWIFVSEGSKLGAAFLIKRAVALELSDSFGARHLGEPAGGRAEGWKQFTRILDGLALSAEEEAAAERGAVAAFERFTELLKHAYAVDAALV
;
A
#
# COMPACT_ATOMS: atom_id res chain seq x y z
N GLY A 1 1.29 17.09 7.72
CA GLY A 1 1.12 16.58 6.34
C GLY A 1 1.75 15.22 6.12
N GLU A 2 3.09 15.13 6.12
CA GLU A 2 3.85 14.00 5.56
C GLU A 2 3.36 12.60 5.96
N ALA A 3 3.20 12.33 7.26
CA ALA A 3 2.72 11.03 7.73
C ALA A 3 1.38 10.60 7.13
N MET A 4 0.48 11.55 6.82
CA MET A 4 -0.80 11.24 6.17
C MET A 4 -0.59 10.75 4.74
N GLY A 5 0.38 11.31 4.00
CA GLY A 5 0.76 10.82 2.68
C GLY A 5 1.27 9.38 2.73
N TRP A 6 2.09 9.04 3.72
CA TRP A 6 2.55 7.66 3.93
C TRP A 6 1.41 6.69 4.21
N ILE A 7 0.47 7.09 5.08
CA ILE A 7 -0.70 6.27 5.40
C ILE A 7 -1.60 6.12 4.17
N PHE A 8 -1.82 7.18 3.40
CA PHE A 8 -2.60 7.13 2.15
C PHE A 8 -2.04 6.10 1.16
N VAL A 9 -0.73 6.12 0.92
CA VAL A 9 -0.08 5.17 0.01
C VAL A 9 -0.17 3.74 0.55
N SER A 10 0.08 3.55 1.86
CA SER A 10 -0.02 2.25 2.51
C SER A 10 -1.44 1.66 2.42
N GLU A 11 -2.47 2.45 2.73
CA GLU A 11 -3.87 2.00 2.63
C GLU A 11 -4.29 1.75 1.17
N GLY A 12 -3.88 2.62 0.25
CA GLY A 12 -4.16 2.46 -1.18
C GLY A 12 -3.56 1.20 -1.78
N SER A 13 -2.39 0.75 -1.30
CA SER A 13 -1.74 -0.48 -1.76
C SER A 13 -2.62 -1.73 -1.61
N LYS A 14 -3.54 -1.73 -0.63
CA LYS A 14 -4.45 -2.86 -0.36
C LYS A 14 -5.51 -3.06 -1.44
N LEU A 15 -5.80 -2.04 -2.26
CA LEU A 15 -6.66 -2.18 -3.43
C LEU A 15 -6.00 -3.09 -4.47
N GLY A 16 -4.71 -2.89 -4.73
CA GLY A 16 -3.92 -3.70 -5.66
C GLY A 16 -3.72 -5.15 -5.20
N ALA A 17 -3.73 -5.40 -3.89
CA ALA A 17 -3.57 -6.74 -3.31
C ALA A 17 -4.62 -7.75 -3.81
N ALA A 18 -5.80 -7.31 -4.23
CA ALA A 18 -6.83 -8.16 -4.86
C ALA A 18 -6.33 -8.87 -6.13
N PHE A 19 -5.45 -8.24 -6.90
CA PHE A 19 -4.86 -8.84 -8.08
C PHE A 19 -3.69 -9.75 -7.72
N LEU A 20 -2.92 -9.40 -6.70
CA LEU A 20 -1.75 -10.18 -6.26
C LEU A 20 -2.16 -11.50 -5.62
N ILE A 21 -3.20 -11.54 -4.77
CA ILE A 21 -3.65 -12.80 -4.16
C ILE A 21 -4.10 -13.80 -5.23
N LYS A 22 -4.72 -13.35 -6.32
CA LYS A 22 -5.10 -14.21 -7.45
C LYS A 22 -3.90 -14.85 -8.14
N ARG A 23 -2.76 -14.16 -8.21
CA ARG A 23 -1.50 -14.70 -8.73
C ARG A 23 -0.83 -15.64 -7.73
N ALA A 24 -0.91 -15.32 -6.43
CA ALA A 24 -0.33 -16.14 -5.37
C ALA A 24 -0.94 -17.55 -5.31
N VAL A 25 -2.22 -17.70 -5.68
CA VAL A 25 -2.89 -19.02 -5.80
C VAL A 25 -2.16 -19.95 -6.78
N ALA A 26 -1.61 -19.44 -7.88
CA ALA A 26 -0.84 -20.25 -8.83
C ALA A 26 0.49 -20.77 -8.25
N LEU A 27 0.93 -20.21 -7.11
CA LEU A 27 2.10 -20.65 -6.34
C LEU A 27 1.67 -21.47 -5.10
N GLU A 28 0.42 -21.95 -5.06
CA GLU A 28 -0.15 -22.70 -3.93
C GLU A 28 -0.20 -21.91 -2.60
N LEU A 29 -0.23 -20.57 -2.69
CA LEU A 29 -0.35 -19.68 -1.53
C LEU A 29 -1.78 -19.16 -1.37
N SER A 30 -2.13 -18.84 -0.13
CA SER A 30 -3.47 -18.36 0.26
C SER A 30 -3.42 -17.33 1.39
N ASP A 31 -4.56 -16.76 1.73
CA ASP A 31 -4.74 -15.91 2.91
C ASP A 31 -4.57 -16.65 4.26
N SER A 32 -4.47 -17.98 4.21
CA SER A 32 -4.18 -18.84 5.36
C SER A 32 -2.77 -19.45 5.33
N PHE A 33 -2.02 -19.30 4.24
CA PHE A 33 -0.65 -19.80 4.10
C PHE A 33 0.17 -19.00 3.08
N GLY A 34 1.28 -18.38 3.52
CA GLY A 34 2.23 -17.65 2.67
C GLY A 34 1.77 -16.29 2.10
N ALA A 35 0.46 -16.06 1.91
CA ALA A 35 -0.08 -14.82 1.34
C ALA A 35 -1.11 -14.11 2.25
N ARG A 36 -1.03 -14.32 3.57
CA ARG A 36 -1.95 -13.70 4.56
C ARG A 36 -2.07 -12.18 4.40
N HIS A 37 -0.96 -11.50 4.11
CA HIS A 37 -0.90 -10.05 3.93
C HIS A 37 -1.65 -9.54 2.68
N LEU A 38 -1.96 -10.43 1.73
CA LEU A 38 -2.77 -10.14 0.55
C LEU A 38 -4.24 -10.55 0.74
N GLY A 39 -4.63 -11.13 1.87
CA GLY A 39 -6.00 -11.54 2.17
C GLY A 39 -6.98 -10.37 2.09
N GLU A 40 -8.24 -10.66 1.78
CA GLU A 40 -9.29 -9.63 1.79
C GLU A 40 -9.64 -9.26 3.23
N PRO A 41 -9.60 -7.96 3.61
CA PRO A 41 -9.99 -7.55 4.95
C PRO A 41 -11.49 -7.75 5.18
N ALA A 42 -11.86 -7.92 6.45
CA ALA A 42 -13.27 -7.89 6.86
C ALA A 42 -13.94 -6.58 6.38
N GLY A 43 -15.14 -6.68 5.80
CA GLY A 43 -15.84 -5.54 5.19
C GLY A 43 -15.47 -5.23 3.74
N GLY A 44 -14.45 -5.90 3.18
CA GLY A 44 -14.07 -5.77 1.79
C GLY A 44 -13.21 -4.53 1.50
N ARG A 45 -12.34 -4.65 0.48
CA ARG A 45 -11.34 -3.61 0.16
C ARG A 45 -11.97 -2.28 -0.26
N ALA A 46 -13.01 -2.35 -1.07
CA ALA A 46 -13.65 -1.17 -1.64
C ALA A 46 -14.31 -0.31 -0.55
N GLU A 47 -14.98 -0.93 0.42
CA GLU A 47 -15.61 -0.17 1.51
C GLU A 47 -14.57 0.38 2.48
N GLY A 48 -13.54 -0.42 2.83
CA GLY A 48 -12.43 0.07 3.66
C GLY A 48 -11.74 1.28 3.04
N TRP A 49 -11.47 1.25 1.73
CA TRP A 49 -10.89 2.40 1.02
C TRP A 49 -11.81 3.62 1.03
N LYS A 50 -13.09 3.45 0.70
CA LYS A 50 -14.07 4.55 0.74
C LYS A 50 -14.17 5.18 2.13
N GLN A 51 -14.18 4.36 3.18
CA GLN A 51 -14.22 4.86 4.56
C GLN A 51 -12.96 5.65 4.90
N PHE A 52 -11.78 5.14 4.52
CA PHE A 52 -10.51 5.81 4.75
C PHE A 52 -10.44 7.17 4.03
N THR A 53 -10.76 7.22 2.74
CA THR A 53 -10.70 8.50 1.99
C THR A 53 -11.72 9.50 2.52
N ARG A 54 -12.94 9.07 2.89
CA ARG A 54 -13.92 9.95 3.55
C ARG A 54 -13.38 10.62 4.82
N ILE A 55 -12.59 9.90 5.62
CA ILE A 55 -11.97 10.47 6.83
C ILE A 55 -10.89 11.47 6.44
N LEU A 56 -10.02 11.10 5.49
CA LEU A 56 -8.92 11.94 5.03
C LEU A 56 -9.42 13.25 4.39
N ASP A 57 -10.40 13.16 3.50
CA ASP A 57 -11.03 14.29 2.80
C ASP A 57 -11.79 15.22 3.77
N GLY A 58 -12.17 14.72 4.94
CA GLY A 58 -12.85 15.49 5.98
C GLY A 58 -11.90 16.29 6.89
N LEU A 59 -10.58 16.12 6.77
CA LEU A 59 -9.62 16.87 7.58
C LEU A 59 -9.48 18.30 7.06
N ALA A 60 -9.61 19.28 7.95
CA ALA A 60 -9.30 20.66 7.63
C ALA A 60 -7.78 20.87 7.71
N LEU A 61 -7.10 20.74 6.57
CA LEU A 61 -5.66 20.95 6.45
C LEU A 61 -5.37 22.36 5.94
N SER A 62 -4.30 22.96 6.45
CA SER A 62 -3.71 24.13 5.81
C SER A 62 -3.05 23.75 4.47
N ALA A 63 -2.86 24.73 3.58
CA ALA A 63 -2.15 24.50 2.32
C ALA A 63 -0.73 23.95 2.52
N GLU A 64 -0.06 24.31 3.61
CA GLU A 64 1.26 23.75 3.96
C GLU A 64 1.17 22.26 4.34
N GLU A 65 0.13 21.88 5.08
CA GLU A 65 -0.10 20.50 5.48
C GLU A 65 -0.53 19.60 4.33
N GLU A 66 -1.34 20.11 3.40
CA GLU A 66 -1.67 19.44 2.13
C GLU A 66 -0.42 19.20 1.30
N ALA A 67 0.38 20.24 1.06
CA ALA A 67 1.63 20.12 0.31
C ALA A 67 2.61 19.14 0.99
N ALA A 68 2.65 19.13 2.33
CA ALA A 68 3.43 18.15 3.09
C ALA A 68 2.88 16.72 2.94
N ALA A 69 1.57 16.52 2.90
CA ALA A 69 0.97 15.20 2.66
C ALA A 69 1.28 14.68 1.25
N GLU A 70 1.23 15.54 0.22
CA GLU A 70 1.62 15.19 -1.15
C GLU A 70 3.08 14.74 -1.23
N ARG A 71 4.01 15.52 -0.64
CA ARG A 71 5.42 15.14 -0.57
C ARG A 71 5.62 13.80 0.15
N GLY A 72 4.89 13.58 1.25
CA GLY A 72 4.92 12.32 1.99
C GLY A 72 4.46 11.13 1.16
N ALA A 73 3.42 11.30 0.34
CA ALA A 73 2.93 10.25 -0.55
C ALA A 73 3.96 9.91 -1.65
N VAL A 74 4.58 10.92 -2.27
CA VAL A 74 5.67 10.71 -3.25
C VAL A 74 6.82 9.95 -2.60
N ALA A 75 7.28 10.39 -1.43
CA ALA A 75 8.36 9.74 -0.70
C ALA A 75 8.04 8.28 -0.33
N ALA A 76 6.79 7.97 0.00
CA ALA A 76 6.36 6.59 0.29
C ALA A 76 6.46 5.67 -0.95
N PHE A 77 6.06 6.16 -2.13
CA PHE A 77 6.21 5.43 -3.39
C PHE A 77 7.69 5.22 -3.76
N GLU A 78 8.51 6.26 -3.63
CA GLU A 78 9.95 6.18 -3.87
C GLU A 78 10.59 5.17 -2.92
N ARG A 79 10.24 5.21 -1.64
CA ARG A 79 10.75 4.27 -0.64
C ARG A 79 10.37 2.83 -0.98
N PHE A 80 9.13 2.57 -1.39
CA PHE A 80 8.71 1.23 -1.79
C PHE A 80 9.49 0.74 -3.02
N THR A 81 9.75 1.64 -3.98
CA THR A 81 10.57 1.33 -5.17
C THR A 81 11.99 0.93 -4.79
N GLU A 82 12.64 1.66 -3.88
CA GLU A 82 13.98 1.31 -3.39
C GLU A 82 13.99 -0.01 -2.62
N LEU A 83 12.95 -0.28 -1.82
CA LEU A 83 12.81 -1.55 -1.12
C LEU A 83 12.63 -2.73 -2.07
N LEU A 84 11.86 -2.55 -3.17
CA LEU A 84 11.75 -3.57 -4.21
C LEU A 84 13.10 -3.84 -4.88
N LYS A 85 13.83 -2.79 -5.29
CA LYS A 85 15.17 -2.95 -5.87
C LYS A 85 16.08 -3.73 -4.91
N HIS A 86 16.06 -3.41 -3.62
CA HIS A 86 16.84 -4.10 -2.62
C HIS A 86 16.44 -5.57 -2.46
N ALA A 87 15.14 -5.87 -2.39
CA ALA A 87 14.63 -7.25 -2.22
C ALA A 87 15.03 -8.16 -3.39
N TYR A 88 15.07 -7.63 -4.62
CA TYR A 88 15.45 -8.39 -5.81
C TYR A 88 16.93 -8.30 -6.17
N ALA A 89 17.71 -7.39 -5.57
CA ALA A 89 19.15 -7.31 -5.80
C ALA A 89 19.90 -8.56 -5.32
N VAL A 90 19.38 -9.25 -4.30
CA VAL A 90 19.94 -10.51 -3.79
C VAL A 90 19.81 -11.64 -4.83
N ASP A 91 18.76 -11.61 -5.64
CA ASP A 91 18.49 -12.62 -6.67
C ASP A 91 19.49 -12.52 -7.84
N ALA A 92 19.89 -11.30 -8.20
CA ALA A 92 20.88 -11.07 -9.27
C ALA A 92 22.32 -11.48 -8.90
N ALA A 93 22.61 -11.67 -7.61
CA ALA A 93 23.92 -12.15 -7.14
C ALA A 93 23.99 -13.70 -7.01
N LEU A 94 22.86 -14.38 -7.20
CA LEU A 94 22.72 -15.84 -7.12
C LEU A 94 22.54 -16.51 -8.50
N VAL A 95 22.54 -15.71 -9.59
CA VAL A 95 22.50 -16.16 -10.99
C VAL A 95 23.87 -16.02 -11.64
#